data_AF-A0AAV4PVC8-F1
#
_entry.id   AF-A0AAV4PVC8-F1
#
_cell.length_a   1.000
_cell.length_b   1.000
_cell.length_c   1.000
_cell.angle_alpha   90.00
_cell.angle_beta   90.00
_cell.angle_gamma   90.00
#
_symmetry.space_group_name_H-M   'P 1'
#
loop_
_entity.id
_entity.type
_entity.pdbx_description
1 polymer ?
#
loop_
_entity_poly.entity_id
_entity_poly.type
_entity_poly.pdbx_seq_one_letter_code
_entity_poly.pdbx_strand_id
1 'polypeptide(L)'
;MVILFELQASYVGIGKTTFANTLSYPVVDDCIRLVESQDDRWYKGNGIFPTSDPNLESLLKAYLVLENSAATIDQMIQTSSPKCIVSTRSTLISTIQFLTFEPTHQEMESLINFYKRRLEYAGIEKIVIMDFGTSIASNPAWVRQGYERMLKRGRPFELDYFETFEKYQTFFDRAERVKLDIVQRLKSLSMVHYIPMEFNGFNPQDCTNVLEIIKMELDPYWQVKNYGVFKRVIAPILLGVEKGRPFPTWKFACDQHRSTNRHHPEFFKKTDDMLLLDRLEMLCDLIGSCQTSQLKNQYELSIEEAAYVCKTWGNWHIVKNLYNGNYKPPRKAMVARWPVDAFFDERNKLILWVRALMTNSIDMETFTKGLYGFECVHYYIEDLLWHEFCVYYVAKTLFPNNQPLHERCKVHDTDKWDAYMVAAY
;
A
#
# COMPACT_ATOMS: atom_id res chain seq x y z
N MET A 1 -3.59 -0.51 14.11
CA MET A 1 -3.69 -0.10 12.70
C MET A 1 -4.80 -0.83 11.98
N VAL A 2 -5.93 -0.15 11.82
CA VAL A 2 -7.01 -0.53 10.92
C VAL A 2 -6.97 0.41 9.71
N ILE A 3 -6.94 -0.17 8.50
CA ILE A 3 -7.03 0.59 7.25
C ILE A 3 -8.44 0.45 6.69
N LEU A 4 -9.06 1.57 6.33
CA LEU A 4 -10.34 1.62 5.64
C LEU A 4 -10.10 1.75 4.13
N PHE A 5 -10.59 0.80 3.34
CA PHE A 5 -10.58 0.87 1.87
C PHE A 5 -11.97 1.26 1.38
N GLU A 6 -12.08 2.36 0.65
CA GLU A 6 -13.36 2.85 0.12
C GLU A 6 -13.39 2.66 -1.40
N LEU A 7 -14.34 1.86 -1.89
CA LEU A 7 -14.54 1.61 -3.32
C LEU A 7 -15.40 2.69 -3.97
N GLN A 8 -14.78 3.74 -4.54
CA GLN A 8 -15.54 4.83 -5.15
C GLN A 8 -15.93 4.50 -6.60
N ALA A 9 -17.23 4.49 -6.88
CA ALA A 9 -17.77 4.64 -8.22
C ALA A 9 -19.13 5.32 -8.14
N SER A 10 -19.29 6.49 -8.75
CA SER A 10 -20.51 7.29 -8.57
C SER A 10 -21.73 6.61 -9.19
N TYR A 11 -21.57 5.89 -10.30
CA TYR A 11 -22.64 5.21 -11.03
C TYR A 11 -23.42 4.18 -10.19
N VAL A 12 -24.73 4.42 -10.05
CA VAL A 12 -25.68 3.47 -9.45
C VAL A 12 -25.92 2.32 -10.41
N GLY A 13 -26.11 1.10 -9.88
CA GLY A 13 -26.37 -0.06 -10.74
C GLY A 13 -25.14 -0.89 -11.11
N ILE A 14 -23.93 -0.35 -10.92
CA ILE A 14 -22.70 -0.96 -11.48
C ILE A 14 -22.21 -2.23 -10.74
N GLY A 15 -22.80 -2.60 -9.59
CA GLY A 15 -22.52 -3.89 -8.92
C GLY A 15 -21.49 -3.86 -7.77
N LYS A 16 -21.23 -2.68 -7.19
CA LYS A 16 -20.23 -2.48 -6.12
C LYS A 16 -20.35 -3.42 -4.92
N THR A 17 -21.55 -3.63 -4.37
CA THR A 17 -21.75 -4.53 -3.22
C THR A 17 -21.36 -5.96 -3.56
N THR A 18 -21.78 -6.46 -4.72
CA THR A 18 -21.40 -7.80 -5.20
C THR A 18 -19.90 -7.91 -5.34
N PHE A 19 -19.26 -6.90 -5.95
CA PHE A 19 -17.81 -6.85 -6.10
C PHE A 19 -17.08 -6.85 -4.75
N ALA A 20 -17.46 -5.97 -3.82
CA ALA A 20 -16.85 -5.90 -2.49
C ALA A 20 -16.94 -7.24 -1.74
N ASN A 21 -18.08 -7.93 -1.84
CA ASN A 21 -18.26 -9.25 -1.24
C ASN A 21 -17.33 -10.33 -1.83
N THR A 22 -16.84 -10.18 -3.06
CA THR A 22 -15.86 -11.11 -3.65
C THR A 22 -14.45 -10.96 -3.07
N LEU A 23 -14.14 -9.82 -2.43
CA LEU A 23 -12.80 -9.54 -1.90
C LEU A 23 -12.50 -10.32 -0.61
N SER A 24 -13.50 -10.98 0.00
CA SER A 24 -13.35 -11.79 1.21
C SER A 24 -12.82 -11.04 2.44
N TYR A 25 -13.05 -9.73 2.51
CA TYR A 25 -12.76 -8.88 3.68
C TYR A 25 -14.05 -8.49 4.41
N PRO A 26 -13.98 -8.00 5.67
CA PRO A 26 -15.12 -7.37 6.32
C PRO A 26 -15.64 -6.20 5.46
N VAL A 27 -16.90 -6.30 5.02
CA VAL A 27 -17.54 -5.31 4.15
C VAL A 27 -18.53 -4.47 4.93
N VAL A 28 -18.42 -3.15 4.80
CA VAL A 28 -19.43 -2.18 5.22
C VAL A 28 -20.16 -1.67 3.98
N ASP A 29 -21.48 -1.86 3.94
CA ASP A 29 -22.35 -1.36 2.87
C ASP A 29 -23.32 -0.32 3.41
N ASP A 30 -22.80 0.70 4.11
CA ASP A 30 -23.62 1.64 4.88
C ASP A 30 -23.36 3.10 4.51
N CYS A 31 -23.81 3.52 3.34
CA CYS A 31 -24.17 4.93 3.15
C CYS A 31 -25.64 5.15 2.81
N ILE A 32 -26.45 4.11 2.82
CA ILE A 32 -27.84 4.27 2.43
C ILE A 32 -28.78 3.43 3.30
N ARG A 33 -28.43 2.64 4.33
CA ARG A 33 -29.50 1.96 5.13
C ARG A 33 -30.53 2.87 5.80
N LEU A 34 -30.23 4.15 6.03
CA LEU A 34 -31.21 5.18 6.46
C LEU A 34 -31.88 5.96 5.31
N VAL A 35 -31.34 5.87 4.11
CA VAL A 35 -31.94 6.38 2.84
C VAL A 35 -32.64 5.23 2.07
N GLU A 36 -32.44 3.97 2.50
CA GLU A 36 -32.92 2.69 1.95
C GLU A 36 -34.05 2.08 2.77
N SER A 37 -34.25 2.50 4.02
CA SER A 37 -35.38 2.04 4.81
C SER A 37 -36.68 2.72 4.35
N GLN A 38 -37.18 2.25 3.21
CA GLN A 38 -38.60 2.11 2.85
C GLN A 38 -39.57 3.31 3.00
N ASP A 39 -39.12 4.57 2.96
CA ASP A 39 -40.10 5.66 3.03
C ASP A 39 -39.88 6.79 2.02
N ASP A 40 -40.95 7.07 1.28
CA ASP A 40 -41.16 8.16 0.31
C ASP A 40 -40.86 9.56 0.91
N ARG A 41 -40.75 9.65 2.24
CA ARG A 41 -40.64 10.89 3.03
C ARG A 41 -39.44 11.76 2.67
N TRP A 42 -38.36 11.19 2.14
CA TRP A 42 -37.12 11.93 1.88
C TRP A 42 -37.04 12.57 0.49
N TYR A 43 -37.76 12.03 -0.49
CA TYR A 43 -38.01 12.68 -1.78
C TYR A 43 -39.26 13.58 -1.71
N LYS A 44 -40.17 13.30 -0.77
CA LYS A 44 -41.38 14.08 -0.50
C LYS A 44 -41.32 14.78 0.86
N GLY A 45 -40.48 15.81 0.96
CA GLY A 45 -40.70 17.06 1.74
C GLY A 45 -41.07 17.04 3.23
N ASN A 46 -41.19 15.91 3.91
CA ASN A 46 -41.56 15.88 5.34
C ASN A 46 -40.30 15.69 6.20
N GLY A 47 -39.62 16.81 6.47
CA GLY A 47 -38.29 16.85 7.10
C GLY A 47 -38.24 16.31 8.53
N ILE A 48 -37.21 15.52 8.83
CA ILE A 48 -36.86 15.02 10.19
C ILE A 48 -36.25 16.13 11.05
N PHE A 49 -35.66 17.15 10.42
CA PHE A 49 -35.03 18.27 11.10
C PHE A 49 -36.02 19.44 11.19
N PRO A 50 -36.13 20.11 12.35
CA PRO A 50 -36.99 21.28 12.53
C PRO A 50 -36.33 22.53 11.90
N THR A 51 -36.15 22.50 10.58
CA THR A 51 -35.63 23.63 9.80
C THR A 51 -36.50 23.84 8.57
N SER A 52 -36.78 25.11 8.26
CA SER A 52 -37.39 25.51 7.00
C SER A 52 -36.37 25.84 5.91
N ASP A 53 -35.07 25.84 6.25
CA ASP A 53 -33.97 26.01 5.29
C ASP A 53 -33.61 24.66 4.66
N PRO A 54 -33.89 24.46 3.35
CA PRO A 54 -33.62 23.20 2.65
C PRO A 54 -32.12 22.91 2.50
N ASN A 55 -31.25 23.92 2.47
CA ASN A 55 -29.81 23.71 2.39
C ASN A 55 -29.27 23.21 3.72
N LEU A 56 -29.71 23.83 4.82
CA LEU A 56 -29.40 23.36 6.18
C LEU A 56 -29.92 21.93 6.42
N GLU A 57 -31.13 21.62 5.95
CA GLU A 57 -31.67 20.27 6.05
C GLU A 57 -30.78 19.25 5.30
N SER A 58 -30.35 19.57 4.08
CA SER A 58 -29.44 18.74 3.29
C SER A 58 -28.06 18.55 3.96
N LEU A 59 -27.53 19.59 4.64
CA LEU A 59 -26.30 19.45 5.42
C LEU A 59 -26.47 18.56 6.64
N LEU A 60 -27.56 18.70 7.38
CA LEU A 60 -27.84 17.86 8.55
C LEU A 60 -27.99 16.38 8.15
N LYS A 61 -28.64 16.12 7.00
CA LYS A 61 -28.69 14.78 6.40
C LYS A 61 -27.30 14.26 6.07
N ALA A 62 -26.43 15.10 5.51
CA ALA A 62 -25.05 14.74 5.21
C ALA A 62 -24.27 14.33 6.47
N TYR A 63 -24.35 15.10 7.56
CA TYR A 63 -23.74 14.71 8.84
C TYR A 63 -24.28 13.39 9.37
N LEU A 64 -25.59 13.16 9.27
CA LEU A 64 -26.21 11.92 9.71
C LEU A 64 -25.69 10.72 8.90
N VAL A 65 -25.56 10.83 7.58
CA VAL A 65 -24.98 9.76 6.74
C VAL A 65 -23.54 9.45 7.16
N LEU A 66 -22.73 10.49 7.40
CA LEU A 66 -21.34 10.33 7.84
C LEU A 66 -21.25 9.68 9.23
N GLU A 67 -22.12 10.07 10.17
CA GLU A 67 -22.15 9.48 11.52
C GLU A 67 -22.53 8.01 11.48
N ASN A 68 -23.57 7.64 10.72
CA ASN A 68 -23.99 6.25 10.64
C ASN A 68 -22.91 5.35 10.03
N SER A 69 -22.27 5.82 8.95
CA SER A 69 -21.16 5.09 8.34
C SER A 69 -20.02 4.89 9.33
N ALA A 70 -19.62 5.94 10.06
CA ALA A 70 -18.57 5.86 11.06
C ALA A 70 -18.97 4.95 12.25
N ALA A 71 -20.23 4.98 12.68
CA ALA A 71 -20.75 4.11 13.73
C ALA A 71 -20.77 2.63 13.33
N THR A 72 -21.14 2.31 12.09
CA THR A 72 -21.05 0.93 11.56
C THR A 72 -19.61 0.44 11.53
N ILE A 73 -18.67 1.29 11.08
CA ILE A 73 -17.24 0.98 11.08
C ILE A 73 -16.74 0.73 12.50
N ASP A 74 -17.08 1.60 13.45
CA ASP A 74 -16.72 1.45 14.87
C ASP A 74 -17.26 0.14 15.45
N GLN A 75 -18.54 -0.18 15.22
CA GLN A 75 -19.13 -1.45 15.65
C GLN A 75 -18.41 -2.66 15.04
N MET A 76 -18.01 -2.59 13.76
CA MET A 76 -17.27 -3.66 13.10
C MET A 76 -15.88 -3.85 13.72
N ILE A 77 -15.20 -2.76 14.07
CA ILE A 77 -13.90 -2.80 14.75
C ILE A 77 -14.03 -3.44 16.12
N GLN A 78 -15.03 -3.02 16.91
CA GLN A 78 -15.27 -3.55 18.26
C GLN A 78 -15.61 -5.05 18.25
N THR A 79 -16.32 -5.54 17.23
CA THR A 79 -16.81 -6.92 17.18
C THR A 79 -15.82 -7.90 16.55
N SER A 80 -14.98 -7.45 15.61
CA SER A 80 -14.13 -8.35 14.82
C SER A 80 -12.63 -8.04 14.86
N SER A 81 -12.22 -6.92 15.47
CA SER A 81 -10.82 -6.45 15.52
C SER A 81 -10.08 -6.60 14.17
N PRO A 82 -10.65 -6.12 13.05
CA PRO A 82 -10.10 -6.37 11.74
C PRO A 82 -8.88 -5.49 11.49
N LYS A 83 -7.92 -5.98 10.70
CA LYS A 83 -6.81 -5.15 10.19
C LYS A 83 -7.22 -4.25 9.02
N CYS A 84 -8.30 -4.63 8.34
CA CYS A 84 -8.78 -4.04 7.10
C CYS A 84 -10.31 -4.07 7.07
N ILE A 85 -10.92 -2.98 6.64
CA ILE A 85 -12.35 -2.90 6.35
C ILE A 85 -12.51 -2.38 4.91
N VAL A 86 -13.41 -2.99 4.15
CA VAL A 86 -13.77 -2.52 2.81
C VAL A 86 -15.15 -1.88 2.86
N SER A 87 -15.25 -0.60 2.53
CA SER A 87 -16.52 0.07 2.26
C SER A 87 -16.87 -0.02 0.78
N THR A 88 -18.13 -0.31 0.47
CA THR A 88 -18.65 -0.39 -0.91
C THR A 88 -18.67 0.97 -1.63
N ARG A 89 -18.34 2.06 -0.93
CA ARG A 89 -18.31 3.45 -1.43
C ARG A 89 -17.53 4.36 -0.51
N SER A 90 -17.04 5.48 -1.05
CA SER A 90 -16.55 6.56 -0.19
C SER A 90 -17.74 7.36 0.34
N THR A 91 -17.99 7.26 1.65
CA THR A 91 -19.12 7.92 2.32
C THR A 91 -19.05 9.42 2.13
N LEU A 92 -17.86 9.99 2.31
CA LEU A 92 -17.63 11.42 2.23
C LEU A 92 -17.82 11.96 0.82
N ILE A 93 -17.22 11.30 -0.19
CA ILE A 93 -17.38 11.69 -1.59
C ILE A 93 -18.85 11.57 -1.99
N SER A 94 -19.49 10.43 -1.70
CA SER A 94 -20.89 10.22 -2.05
C SER A 94 -21.79 11.28 -1.41
N THR A 95 -21.63 11.51 -0.10
CA THR A 95 -22.46 12.46 0.64
C THR A 95 -22.41 13.87 0.02
N ILE A 96 -21.23 14.35 -0.34
CA ILE A 96 -21.09 15.68 -0.94
C ILE A 96 -21.61 15.69 -2.39
N GLN A 97 -21.36 14.64 -3.18
CA GLN A 97 -21.86 14.52 -4.56
C GLN A 97 -23.40 14.56 -4.64
N PHE A 98 -24.08 14.05 -3.62
CA PHE A 98 -25.54 13.95 -3.57
C PHE A 98 -26.22 15.13 -2.85
N LEU A 99 -25.48 16.17 -2.44
CA LEU A 99 -26.09 17.39 -1.92
C LEU A 99 -26.98 18.04 -2.99
N THR A 100 -28.13 18.53 -2.57
CA THR A 100 -29.11 19.20 -3.44
C THR A 100 -28.65 20.59 -3.90
N PHE A 101 -27.57 21.10 -3.30
CA PHE A 101 -26.97 22.40 -3.56
C PHE A 101 -25.44 22.27 -3.62
N GLU A 102 -24.76 23.30 -4.11
CA GLU A 102 -23.31 23.35 -4.14
C GLU A 102 -22.79 23.87 -2.78
N PRO A 103 -22.12 23.05 -1.97
CA PRO A 103 -21.67 23.47 -0.65
C PRO A 103 -20.55 24.49 -0.76
N THR A 104 -20.56 25.46 0.16
CA THR A 104 -19.44 26.38 0.33
C THR A 104 -18.18 25.64 0.75
N HIS A 105 -17.03 26.30 0.55
CA HIS A 105 -15.75 25.79 1.01
C HIS A 105 -15.71 25.46 2.51
N GLN A 106 -16.39 26.24 3.34
CA GLN A 106 -16.44 26.05 4.79
C GLN A 106 -17.32 24.83 5.17
N GLU A 107 -18.45 24.65 4.49
CA GLU A 107 -19.34 23.50 4.73
C GLU A 107 -18.66 22.18 4.33
N MET A 108 -17.94 22.17 3.20
CA MET A 108 -17.14 21.01 2.80
C MET A 108 -16.05 20.68 3.82
N GLU A 109 -15.27 21.67 4.27
CA GLU A 109 -14.25 21.45 5.31
C GLU A 109 -14.87 20.91 6.60
N SER A 110 -16.06 21.39 6.97
CA SER A 110 -16.73 20.95 8.18
C SER A 110 -17.18 19.47 8.10
N LEU A 111 -17.74 19.05 6.97
CA LEU A 111 -18.10 17.64 6.73
C LEU A 111 -16.87 16.72 6.71
N ILE A 112 -15.81 17.15 6.04
CA ILE A 112 -14.53 16.43 5.96
C ILE A 112 -13.96 16.24 7.37
N ASN A 113 -13.82 17.33 8.14
CA ASN A 113 -13.24 17.29 9.48
C ASN A 113 -14.10 16.47 10.46
N PHE A 114 -15.42 16.52 10.32
CA PHE A 114 -16.33 15.69 11.11
C PHE A 114 -16.07 14.20 10.87
N TYR A 115 -16.15 13.76 9.61
CA TYR A 115 -15.98 12.34 9.28
C TYR A 115 -14.57 11.85 9.66
N LYS A 116 -13.55 12.67 9.37
CA LYS A 116 -12.16 12.40 9.76
C LYS A 116 -12.03 12.10 11.26
N ARG A 117 -12.55 12.99 12.12
CA ARG A 117 -12.48 12.83 13.57
C ARG A 117 -13.24 11.60 14.05
N ARG A 118 -14.37 11.28 13.42
CA ARG A 118 -15.16 10.08 13.76
C ARG A 118 -14.41 8.79 13.41
N LEU A 119 -13.75 8.75 12.26
CA LEU A 119 -12.92 7.60 11.86
C LEU A 119 -11.66 7.47 12.74
N GLU A 120 -10.99 8.58 13.05
CA GLU A 120 -9.85 8.60 14.00
C GLU A 120 -10.28 8.06 15.38
N TYR A 121 -11.45 8.48 15.87
CA TYR A 121 -12.03 7.96 17.12
C TYR A 121 -12.29 6.45 17.08
N ALA A 122 -12.77 5.93 15.94
CA ALA A 122 -13.00 4.50 15.73
C ALA A 122 -11.68 3.70 15.61
N GLY A 123 -10.52 4.35 15.55
CA GLY A 123 -9.21 3.69 15.42
C GLY A 123 -8.78 3.44 13.97
N ILE A 124 -9.39 4.10 12.99
CA ILE A 124 -8.92 4.12 11.61
C ILE A 124 -7.68 5.03 11.53
N GLU A 125 -6.56 4.46 11.09
CA GLU A 125 -5.30 5.20 10.96
C GLU A 125 -5.07 5.70 9.52
N LYS A 126 -5.70 5.03 8.54
CA LYS A 126 -5.55 5.34 7.11
C LYS A 126 -6.82 5.01 6.33
N ILE A 127 -7.12 5.84 5.34
CA ILE A 127 -8.22 5.68 4.38
C ILE A 127 -7.61 5.58 2.99
N VAL A 128 -7.95 4.52 2.25
CA VAL A 128 -7.51 4.32 0.86
C VAL A 128 -8.75 4.34 -0.03
N ILE A 129 -8.89 5.38 -0.85
CA ILE A 129 -10.01 5.54 -1.78
C ILE A 129 -9.59 5.00 -3.14
N MET A 130 -10.22 3.91 -3.58
CA MET A 130 -10.01 3.27 -4.88
C MET A 130 -11.13 3.70 -5.83
N ASP A 131 -10.83 4.60 -6.75
CA ASP A 131 -11.84 5.31 -7.55
C ASP A 131 -11.91 4.82 -9.00
N PHE A 132 -12.97 4.08 -9.31
CA PHE A 132 -13.31 3.61 -10.66
C PHE A 132 -14.16 4.62 -11.45
N GLY A 133 -14.70 5.65 -10.79
CA GLY A 133 -15.70 6.55 -11.35
C GLY A 133 -15.23 7.26 -12.62
N THR A 134 -13.98 7.71 -12.65
CA THR A 134 -13.43 8.44 -13.81
C THR A 134 -13.22 7.52 -15.02
N SER A 135 -12.75 6.28 -14.81
CA SER A 135 -12.62 5.29 -15.89
C SER A 135 -14.00 4.91 -16.44
N ILE A 136 -15.01 4.73 -15.57
CA ILE A 136 -16.40 4.49 -16.00
C ILE A 136 -16.94 5.67 -16.83
N ALA A 137 -16.75 6.91 -16.35
CA ALA A 137 -17.22 8.12 -17.02
C ALA A 137 -16.61 8.30 -18.42
N SER A 138 -15.35 7.89 -18.59
CA SER A 138 -14.64 7.99 -19.87
C SER A 138 -15.16 7.02 -20.94
N ASN A 139 -15.96 6.02 -20.56
CA ASN A 139 -16.47 4.99 -21.47
C ASN A 139 -18.01 4.93 -21.48
N PRO A 140 -18.67 5.46 -22.53
CA PRO A 140 -20.13 5.46 -22.64
C PRO A 140 -20.77 4.08 -22.55
N ALA A 141 -20.05 3.00 -22.93
CA ALA A 141 -20.57 1.64 -22.81
C ALA A 141 -20.73 1.22 -21.34
N TRP A 142 -19.79 1.61 -20.47
CA TRP A 142 -19.89 1.35 -19.03
C TRP A 142 -20.99 2.15 -18.36
N VAL A 143 -21.15 3.41 -18.74
CA VAL A 143 -22.27 4.25 -18.28
C VAL A 143 -23.62 3.64 -18.69
N ARG A 144 -23.73 3.18 -19.94
CA ARG A 144 -24.93 2.51 -20.46
C ARG A 144 -25.22 1.20 -19.74
N GLN A 145 -24.20 0.38 -19.50
CA GLN A 145 -24.36 -0.85 -18.74
C GLN A 145 -24.84 -0.57 -17.29
N GLY A 146 -24.32 0.49 -16.66
CA GLY A 146 -24.77 0.96 -15.35
C GLY A 146 -26.26 1.31 -15.35
N TYR A 147 -26.71 2.07 -16.36
CA TYR A 147 -28.11 2.42 -16.57
C TYR A 147 -29.00 1.19 -16.79
N GLU A 148 -28.61 0.26 -17.68
CA GLU A 148 -29.37 -0.97 -17.94
C GLU A 148 -29.50 -1.85 -16.69
N ARG A 149 -28.44 -1.93 -15.87
CA ARG A 149 -28.51 -2.62 -14.58
C ARG A 149 -29.41 -1.89 -13.59
N MET A 150 -29.38 -0.55 -13.57
CA MET A 150 -30.27 0.26 -12.76
C MET A 150 -31.73 0.03 -13.14
N LEU A 151 -32.09 0.01 -14.42
CA LEU A 151 -33.47 -0.29 -14.85
C LEU A 151 -33.99 -1.65 -14.39
N LYS A 152 -33.11 -2.64 -14.19
CA LYS A 152 -33.49 -4.00 -13.76
C LYS A 152 -33.69 -4.14 -12.25
N ARG A 153 -33.09 -3.26 -11.44
CA ARG A 153 -32.98 -3.45 -9.98
C ARG A 153 -33.20 -2.17 -9.16
N GLY A 154 -33.36 -1.05 -9.84
CA GLY A 154 -33.53 0.27 -9.27
C GLY A 154 -34.85 0.33 -8.52
N ARG A 155 -34.88 1.15 -7.48
CA ARG A 155 -36.09 1.37 -6.69
C ARG A 155 -37.05 2.27 -7.46
N PRO A 156 -38.35 2.27 -7.14
CA PRO A 156 -39.33 3.11 -7.83
C PRO A 156 -38.87 4.56 -8.00
N PHE A 157 -38.39 5.21 -6.94
CA PHE A 157 -37.90 6.59 -7.03
C PHE A 157 -36.62 6.76 -7.87
N GLU A 158 -35.73 5.77 -7.92
CA GLU A 158 -34.53 5.81 -8.77
C GLU A 158 -34.93 5.69 -10.24
N LEU A 159 -35.89 4.81 -10.54
CA LEU A 159 -36.45 4.62 -11.87
C LEU A 159 -37.22 5.87 -12.33
N ASP A 160 -38.00 6.49 -11.44
CA ASP A 160 -38.73 7.73 -11.72
C ASP A 160 -37.76 8.90 -11.97
N TYR A 161 -36.70 9.00 -11.17
CA TYR A 161 -35.70 10.07 -11.33
C TYR A 161 -34.83 9.88 -12.57
N PHE A 162 -34.38 8.64 -12.82
CA PHE A 162 -33.56 8.25 -13.97
C PHE A 162 -34.42 7.60 -15.06
N GLU A 163 -35.54 8.21 -15.42
CA GLU A 163 -36.45 7.70 -16.46
C GLU A 163 -35.84 7.67 -17.87
N THR A 164 -34.73 8.39 -18.08
CA THR A 164 -33.96 8.37 -19.34
C THR A 164 -32.47 8.17 -19.11
N PHE A 165 -31.79 7.63 -20.13
CA PHE A 165 -30.34 7.49 -20.12
C PHE A 165 -29.64 8.84 -20.05
N GLU A 166 -30.16 9.86 -20.72
CA GLU A 166 -29.60 11.22 -20.73
C GLU A 166 -29.64 11.85 -19.34
N LYS A 167 -30.74 11.64 -18.58
CA LYS A 167 -30.84 12.10 -17.19
C LYS A 167 -29.82 11.39 -16.30
N TYR A 168 -29.71 10.06 -16.45
CA TYR A 168 -28.72 9.25 -15.74
C TYR A 168 -27.28 9.73 -16.02
N GLN A 169 -26.93 9.89 -17.30
CA GLN A 169 -25.61 10.35 -17.72
C GLN A 169 -25.31 11.76 -17.20
N THR A 170 -26.21 12.71 -17.42
CA THR A 170 -26.03 14.11 -16.99
C THR A 170 -25.82 14.22 -15.48
N PHE A 171 -26.55 13.41 -14.72
CA PHE A 171 -26.41 13.36 -13.27
C PHE A 171 -25.01 12.90 -12.85
N PHE A 172 -24.52 11.79 -13.41
CA PHE A 172 -23.20 11.26 -13.03
C PHE A 172 -22.05 12.09 -13.59
N ASP A 173 -22.20 12.73 -14.75
CA ASP A 173 -21.21 13.69 -15.26
C ASP A 173 -21.08 14.89 -14.30
N ARG A 174 -22.19 15.37 -13.73
CA ARG A 174 -22.16 16.39 -12.68
C ARG A 174 -21.49 15.87 -11.42
N ALA A 175 -21.86 14.68 -10.96
CA ALA A 175 -21.27 14.08 -9.75
C ALA A 175 -19.75 13.92 -9.89
N GLU A 176 -19.27 13.46 -11.05
CA GLU A 176 -17.85 13.30 -11.36
C GLU A 176 -17.10 14.64 -11.40
N ARG A 177 -17.73 15.71 -11.91
CA ARG A 177 -17.14 17.06 -11.82
C ARG A 177 -16.98 17.54 -10.39
N VAL A 178 -18.02 17.41 -9.56
CA VAL A 178 -17.99 17.81 -8.14
C VAL A 178 -16.96 16.99 -7.35
N LYS A 179 -16.75 15.72 -7.73
CA LYS A 179 -15.75 14.84 -7.12
C LYS A 179 -14.35 15.43 -7.12
N LEU A 180 -13.96 16.11 -8.21
CA LEU A 180 -12.60 16.60 -8.38
C LEU A 180 -12.19 17.57 -7.26
N ASP A 181 -13.08 18.48 -6.88
CA ASP A 181 -12.83 19.45 -5.82
C ASP A 181 -12.76 18.79 -4.45
N ILE A 182 -13.60 17.78 -4.20
CA ILE A 182 -13.56 16.98 -2.97
C ILE A 182 -12.22 16.24 -2.88
N VAL A 183 -11.81 15.56 -3.95
CA VAL A 183 -10.58 14.76 -3.99
C VAL A 183 -9.34 15.63 -3.73
N GLN A 184 -9.28 16.85 -4.28
CA GLN A 184 -8.16 17.76 -4.02
C GLN A 184 -8.03 18.10 -2.54
N ARG A 185 -9.15 18.31 -1.85
CA ARG A 185 -9.17 18.55 -0.40
C ARG A 185 -8.78 17.31 0.39
N LEU A 186 -9.33 16.15 0.03
CA LEU A 186 -9.00 14.89 0.68
C LEU A 186 -7.51 14.54 0.56
N LYS A 187 -6.88 14.80 -0.58
CA LYS A 187 -5.44 14.60 -0.78
C LYS A 187 -4.55 15.43 0.15
N SER A 188 -5.07 16.52 0.71
CA SER A 188 -4.32 17.32 1.70
C SER A 188 -4.28 16.67 3.10
N LEU A 189 -5.13 15.67 3.34
CA LEU A 189 -5.19 14.96 4.61
C LEU A 189 -4.17 13.82 4.63
N SER A 190 -3.27 13.84 5.60
CA SER A 190 -2.21 12.82 5.73
C SER A 190 -2.73 11.38 5.89
N MET A 191 -3.96 11.20 6.38
CA MET A 191 -4.57 9.88 6.55
C MET A 191 -5.23 9.34 5.27
N VAL A 192 -5.37 10.13 4.21
CA VAL A 192 -6.09 9.73 2.99
C VAL A 192 -5.11 9.47 1.85
N HIS A 193 -5.23 8.30 1.24
CA HIS A 193 -4.57 7.94 -0.01
C HIS A 193 -5.63 7.73 -1.08
N TYR A 194 -5.54 8.44 -2.21
CA TYR A 194 -6.50 8.37 -3.31
C TYR A 194 -5.84 7.74 -4.53
N ILE A 195 -6.44 6.66 -5.05
CA ILE A 195 -5.92 5.85 -6.16
C ILE A 195 -6.98 5.78 -7.26
N PRO A 196 -6.74 6.38 -8.44
CA PRO A 196 -7.61 6.18 -9.59
C PRO A 196 -7.46 4.74 -10.13
N MET A 197 -8.58 4.11 -10.47
CA MET A 197 -8.64 2.72 -10.91
C MET A 197 -9.20 2.63 -12.33
N GLU A 198 -8.63 1.73 -13.12
CA GLU A 198 -9.24 1.31 -14.38
C GLU A 198 -10.39 0.35 -14.12
N PHE A 199 -11.50 0.54 -14.85
CA PHE A 199 -12.70 -0.26 -14.69
C PHE A 199 -12.87 -1.26 -15.84
N ASN A 200 -12.88 -2.55 -15.51
CA ASN A 200 -13.05 -3.66 -16.45
C ASN A 200 -14.35 -4.43 -16.20
N GLY A 201 -15.39 -3.77 -15.69
CA GLY A 201 -16.70 -4.38 -15.47
C GLY A 201 -16.87 -5.09 -14.12
N PHE A 202 -15.97 -4.86 -13.16
CA PHE A 202 -15.81 -5.68 -11.95
C PHE A 202 -15.60 -7.15 -12.29
N ASN A 203 -14.71 -7.39 -13.24
CA ASN A 203 -14.28 -8.73 -13.61
C ASN A 203 -13.15 -9.22 -12.67
N PRO A 204 -12.64 -10.45 -12.85
CA PRO A 204 -11.53 -10.95 -12.03
C PRO A 204 -10.26 -10.07 -12.04
N GLN A 205 -9.99 -9.32 -13.12
CA GLN A 205 -8.85 -8.41 -13.18
C GLN A 205 -9.02 -7.22 -12.21
N ASP A 206 -10.22 -6.64 -12.14
CA ASP A 206 -10.51 -5.57 -11.17
C ASP A 206 -10.35 -6.09 -9.73
N CYS A 207 -10.76 -7.34 -9.47
CA CYS A 207 -10.53 -7.99 -8.18
C CYS A 207 -9.04 -8.13 -7.87
N THR A 208 -8.24 -8.65 -8.82
CA THR A 208 -6.79 -8.78 -8.66
C THR A 208 -6.15 -7.42 -8.35
N ASN A 209 -6.45 -6.39 -9.13
CA ASN A 209 -5.90 -5.04 -8.94
C ASN A 209 -6.23 -4.47 -7.55
N VAL A 210 -7.49 -4.62 -7.09
CA VAL A 210 -7.90 -4.17 -5.75
C VAL A 210 -7.21 -4.98 -4.65
N LEU A 211 -7.12 -6.30 -4.81
CA LEU A 211 -6.45 -7.18 -3.83
C LEU A 211 -4.94 -6.87 -3.74
N GLU A 212 -4.29 -6.54 -4.85
CA GLU A 212 -2.90 -6.10 -4.88
C GLU A 212 -2.71 -4.80 -4.12
N ILE A 213 -3.57 -3.79 -4.34
CA ILE A 213 -3.53 -2.53 -3.58
C ILE A 213 -3.76 -2.79 -2.09
N ILE A 214 -4.77 -3.60 -1.74
CA ILE A 214 -5.04 -3.94 -0.33
C ILE A 214 -3.83 -4.64 0.28
N LYS A 215 -3.22 -5.59 -0.42
CA LYS A 215 -2.01 -6.28 0.02
C LYS A 215 -0.88 -5.28 0.24
N MET A 216 -0.61 -4.40 -0.72
CA MET A 216 0.40 -3.35 -0.63
C MET A 216 0.15 -2.43 0.57
N GLU A 217 -1.07 -1.97 0.76
CA GLU A 217 -1.42 -1.02 1.81
C GLU A 217 -1.40 -1.64 3.21
N LEU A 218 -1.80 -2.90 3.33
CA LEU A 218 -1.74 -3.67 4.58
C LEU A 218 -0.34 -4.17 4.90
N ASP A 219 0.52 -4.27 3.88
CA ASP A 219 1.89 -4.66 4.07
C ASP A 219 2.67 -3.50 4.71
N PRO A 220 3.07 -3.61 5.99
CA PRO A 220 3.88 -2.59 6.64
C PRO A 220 5.20 -2.32 5.90
N TYR A 221 5.63 -3.22 5.00
CA TYR A 221 6.82 -3.09 4.18
C TYR A 221 6.61 -2.20 2.93
N TRP A 222 5.37 -2.06 2.42
CA TRP A 222 5.07 -1.15 1.31
C TRP A 222 4.87 0.31 1.76
N GLN A 223 4.49 0.50 3.03
CA GLN A 223 4.36 1.83 3.65
C GLN A 223 5.71 2.45 4.05
N VAL A 224 6.83 1.77 3.79
CA VAL A 224 8.18 2.21 4.16
C VAL A 224 8.91 2.78 2.94
N LYS A 225 9.07 4.11 2.91
CA LYS A 225 10.26 4.86 2.44
C LYS A 225 10.90 4.59 1.04
N ASN A 226 10.36 3.72 0.19
CA ASN A 226 11.14 3.14 -0.92
C ASN A 226 11.12 3.88 -2.27
N TYR A 227 10.22 4.85 -2.48
CA TYR A 227 10.32 5.76 -3.65
C TYR A 227 11.64 6.56 -3.67
N GLY A 228 12.19 6.81 -2.48
CA GLY A 228 13.42 7.58 -2.32
C GLY A 228 14.68 6.83 -2.76
N VAL A 229 14.73 5.50 -2.62
CA VAL A 229 15.93 4.70 -2.95
C VAL A 229 16.06 4.56 -4.47
N PHE A 230 14.98 4.24 -5.18
CA PHE A 230 15.02 4.15 -6.64
C PHE A 230 15.35 5.49 -7.30
N LYS A 231 14.69 6.57 -6.86
CA LYS A 231 14.89 7.90 -7.45
C LYS A 231 16.22 8.57 -7.08
N ARG A 232 16.71 8.41 -5.84
CA ARG A 232 17.96 9.06 -5.37
C ARG A 232 19.21 8.22 -5.62
N VAL A 233 19.06 6.93 -5.93
CA VAL A 233 20.19 6.00 -5.94
C VAL A 233 20.22 5.15 -7.20
N ILE A 234 19.22 4.30 -7.45
CA ILE A 234 19.22 3.36 -8.60
C ILE A 234 19.28 4.12 -9.92
N ALA A 235 18.42 5.13 -10.05
CA ALA A 235 18.30 6.02 -11.19
C ALA A 235 19.64 6.70 -11.56
N PRO A 236 20.34 7.40 -10.64
CA PRO A 236 21.68 7.92 -10.87
C PRO A 236 22.74 6.85 -11.19
N ILE A 237 22.65 5.64 -10.63
CA ILE A 237 23.63 4.57 -10.91
C ILE A 237 23.49 4.06 -12.35
N LEU A 238 22.26 3.80 -12.78
CA LEU A 238 21.95 3.32 -14.13
C LEU A 238 22.33 4.36 -15.20
N LEU A 239 22.16 5.64 -14.90
CA LEU A 239 22.45 6.75 -15.81
C LEU A 239 23.87 7.32 -15.68
N GLY A 240 24.54 7.09 -14.55
CA GLY A 240 25.85 7.64 -14.21
C GLY A 240 27.03 6.79 -14.66
N VAL A 241 26.79 5.69 -15.37
CA VAL A 241 27.86 4.87 -15.96
C VAL A 241 28.53 5.67 -17.08
N GLU A 242 29.64 6.33 -16.75
CA GLU A 242 30.49 6.99 -17.74
C GLU A 242 30.86 6.03 -18.86
N LYS A 243 30.88 6.52 -20.10
CA LYS A 243 31.27 5.75 -21.29
C LYS A 243 32.66 5.13 -21.06
N GLY A 244 32.72 3.80 -20.93
CA GLY A 244 33.96 3.05 -20.68
C GLY A 244 34.11 2.49 -19.26
N ARG A 245 33.23 2.84 -18.31
CA ARG A 245 33.13 2.11 -17.05
C ARG A 245 32.30 0.85 -17.23
N PRO A 246 32.70 -0.30 -16.65
CA PRO A 246 31.89 -1.50 -16.66
C PRO A 246 30.57 -1.22 -15.95
N PHE A 247 29.46 -1.62 -16.58
CA PHE A 247 28.16 -1.65 -15.93
C PHE A 247 28.26 -2.51 -14.65
N PRO A 248 27.58 -2.15 -13.54
CA PRO A 248 27.64 -2.94 -12.32
C PRO A 248 27.28 -4.39 -12.61
N THR A 249 28.25 -5.29 -12.51
CA THR A 249 27.97 -6.73 -12.47
C THR A 249 27.57 -7.09 -11.05
N TRP A 250 26.86 -8.20 -10.86
CA TRP A 250 26.49 -8.68 -9.52
C TRP A 250 27.71 -8.75 -8.58
N LYS A 251 28.84 -9.24 -9.10
CA LYS A 251 30.12 -9.27 -8.38
C LYS A 251 30.60 -7.88 -8.00
N PHE A 252 30.59 -6.93 -8.93
CA PHE A 252 30.98 -5.54 -8.64
C PHE A 252 30.08 -4.91 -7.57
N ALA A 253 28.77 -5.13 -7.65
CA ALA A 253 27.82 -4.62 -6.66
C ALA A 253 28.08 -5.23 -5.27
N CYS A 254 28.35 -6.54 -5.19
CA CYS A 254 28.73 -7.20 -3.93
C CYS A 254 30.05 -6.66 -3.36
N ASP A 255 31.07 -6.49 -4.20
CA ASP A 255 32.38 -5.98 -3.78
C ASP A 255 32.28 -4.53 -3.27
N GLN A 256 31.45 -3.70 -3.91
CA GLN A 256 31.17 -2.34 -3.47
C GLN A 256 30.40 -2.31 -2.14
N HIS A 257 29.33 -3.10 -2.01
CA HIS A 257 28.58 -3.21 -0.76
C HIS A 257 29.50 -3.60 0.41
N ARG A 258 30.34 -4.63 0.23
CA ARG A 258 31.29 -5.08 1.26
C ARG A 258 32.35 -4.04 1.62
N SER A 259 32.86 -3.29 0.65
CA SER A 259 33.92 -2.30 0.88
C SER A 259 33.42 -0.96 1.45
N THR A 260 32.11 -0.75 1.52
CA THR A 260 31.52 0.52 1.97
C THR A 260 30.67 0.41 3.23
N ASN A 261 30.41 -0.82 3.68
CA ASN A 261 29.69 -1.09 4.92
C ASN A 261 30.62 -1.56 6.04
N ARG A 262 30.62 -0.80 7.13
CA ARG A 262 31.51 -1.02 8.27
C ARG A 262 31.29 -2.33 9.03
N HIS A 263 30.16 -3.01 8.84
CA HIS A 263 29.96 -4.34 9.41
C HIS A 263 30.61 -5.45 8.56
N HIS A 264 31.13 -5.13 7.38
CA HIS A 264 31.91 -6.07 6.58
C HIS A 264 33.41 -5.90 6.79
N PRO A 265 34.19 -7.00 6.86
CA PRO A 265 35.63 -6.91 7.06
C PRO A 265 36.33 -6.23 5.88
N GLU A 266 35.78 -6.32 4.67
CA GLU A 266 36.33 -5.71 3.45
C GLU A 266 36.31 -4.17 3.47
N PHE A 267 35.54 -3.54 4.35
CA PHE A 267 35.61 -2.09 4.59
C PHE A 267 36.97 -1.67 5.16
N PHE A 268 37.64 -2.56 5.88
CA PHE A 268 38.87 -2.27 6.61
C PHE A 268 40.09 -2.85 5.89
N LYS A 269 41.23 -2.17 6.04
CA LYS A 269 42.52 -2.72 5.59
C LYS A 269 42.94 -3.92 6.43
N LYS A 270 42.58 -3.93 7.73
CA LYS A 270 42.79 -5.03 8.66
C LYS A 270 41.53 -5.23 9.49
N THR A 271 41.12 -6.47 9.70
CA THR A 271 39.96 -6.82 10.54
C THR A 271 40.09 -6.34 11.99
N ASP A 272 41.32 -6.17 12.49
CA ASP A 272 41.58 -5.62 13.82
C ASP A 272 41.12 -4.16 13.97
N ASP A 273 40.98 -3.41 12.87
CA ASP A 273 40.51 -2.02 12.87
C ASP A 273 38.99 -1.92 13.14
N MET A 274 38.26 -3.04 13.11
CA MET A 274 36.82 -3.07 13.41
C MET A 274 36.55 -2.75 14.87
N LEU A 275 35.75 -1.69 15.09
CA LEU A 275 35.28 -1.34 16.44
C LEU A 275 34.34 -2.43 16.98
N LEU A 276 34.16 -2.47 18.31
CA LEU A 276 33.20 -3.38 18.94
C LEU A 276 31.80 -3.25 18.32
N LEU A 277 31.35 -2.01 18.07
CA LEU A 277 30.04 -1.76 17.44
C LEU A 277 29.94 -2.33 16.03
N ASP A 278 31.02 -2.28 15.24
CA ASP A 278 31.08 -2.82 13.88
C ASP A 278 30.99 -4.36 13.91
N ARG A 279 31.65 -5.00 14.87
CA ARG A 279 31.61 -6.47 15.05
C ARG A 279 30.27 -6.95 15.61
N LEU A 280 29.62 -6.15 16.46
CA LEU A 280 28.26 -6.43 16.95
C LEU A 280 27.24 -6.34 15.81
N GLU A 281 27.35 -5.33 14.96
CA GLU A 281 26.51 -5.22 13.76
C GLU A 281 26.74 -6.42 12.82
N MET A 282 27.99 -6.83 12.59
CA MET A 282 28.31 -8.04 11.81
C MET A 282 27.68 -9.31 12.39
N LEU A 283 27.69 -9.48 13.71
CA LEU A 283 27.05 -10.64 14.34
C LEU A 283 25.53 -10.64 14.06
N CYS A 284 24.90 -9.48 14.19
CA CYS A 284 23.47 -9.31 13.89
C CYS A 284 23.17 -9.56 12.41
N ASP A 285 23.99 -9.05 11.50
CA ASP A 285 23.92 -9.30 10.05
C ASP A 285 24.00 -10.79 9.72
N LEU A 286 25.03 -11.50 10.20
CA LEU A 286 25.20 -12.94 9.92
C LEU A 286 24.00 -13.78 10.36
N ILE A 287 23.50 -13.55 11.58
CA ILE A 287 22.34 -14.27 12.11
C ILE A 287 21.06 -13.82 11.40
N GLY A 288 20.90 -12.52 11.17
CA GLY A 288 19.74 -11.93 10.49
C GLY A 288 19.60 -12.46 9.06
N SER A 289 20.67 -12.46 8.27
CA SER A 289 20.77 -13.08 6.95
C SER A 289 20.29 -14.54 6.94
N CYS A 290 20.65 -15.32 7.96
CA CYS A 290 20.18 -16.70 8.10
C CYS A 290 18.68 -16.74 8.36
N GLN A 291 18.17 -15.95 9.31
CA GLN A 291 16.74 -15.89 9.66
C GLN A 291 15.87 -15.44 8.49
N THR A 292 16.28 -14.42 7.74
CA THR A 292 15.58 -13.93 6.53
C THR A 292 15.40 -15.04 5.50
N SER A 293 16.44 -15.81 5.26
CA SER A 293 16.39 -16.93 4.31
C SER A 293 15.38 -18.01 4.72
N GLN A 294 15.05 -18.12 6.02
CA GLN A 294 14.11 -19.12 6.52
C GLN A 294 12.66 -18.61 6.59
N LEU A 295 12.45 -17.34 6.97
CA LEU A 295 11.11 -16.72 7.01
C LEU A 295 10.40 -16.83 5.65
N LYS A 296 11.14 -16.66 4.56
CA LYS A 296 10.64 -16.81 3.18
C LYS A 296 10.13 -18.21 2.84
N ASN A 297 10.63 -19.23 3.53
CA ASN A 297 10.21 -20.61 3.36
C ASN A 297 9.14 -21.03 4.38
N GLN A 298 8.50 -20.06 5.08
CA GLN A 298 7.55 -20.30 6.18
C GLN A 298 8.16 -21.10 7.34
N TYR A 299 9.47 -20.95 7.55
CA TYR A 299 10.21 -21.62 8.62
C TYR A 299 10.90 -20.56 9.49
N GLU A 300 10.58 -20.54 10.78
CA GLU A 300 11.25 -19.65 11.73
C GLU A 300 12.30 -20.45 12.50
N LEU A 301 13.58 -20.09 12.36
CA LEU A 301 14.65 -20.57 13.23
C LEU A 301 14.80 -19.61 14.41
N SER A 302 14.97 -20.18 15.60
CA SER A 302 15.44 -19.41 16.75
C SER A 302 16.83 -18.83 16.49
N ILE A 303 17.20 -17.77 17.22
CA ILE A 303 18.53 -17.15 17.12
C ILE A 303 19.64 -18.17 17.40
N GLU A 304 19.41 -19.11 18.32
CA GLU A 304 20.34 -20.21 18.63
C GLU A 304 20.53 -21.20 17.47
N GLU A 305 19.46 -21.48 16.71
CA GLU A 305 19.51 -22.34 15.54
C GLU A 305 20.18 -21.62 14.35
N ALA A 306 19.86 -20.34 14.15
CA ALA A 306 20.52 -19.51 13.15
C ALA A 306 22.03 -19.38 13.44
N ALA A 307 22.41 -19.08 14.69
CA ALA A 307 23.81 -19.04 15.11
C ALA A 307 24.54 -20.38 14.89
N TYR A 308 23.85 -21.53 15.09
CA TYR A 308 24.43 -22.84 14.79
C TYR A 308 24.77 -23.00 13.31
N VAL A 309 23.95 -22.46 12.41
CA VAL A 309 24.22 -22.47 10.96
C VAL A 309 25.38 -21.51 10.64
N CYS A 310 25.29 -20.28 11.12
CA CYS A 310 26.26 -19.21 10.84
C CYS A 310 27.67 -19.55 11.33
N LYS A 311 27.84 -20.44 12.32
CA LYS A 311 29.18 -20.87 12.77
C LYS A 311 30.06 -21.48 11.69
N THR A 312 29.45 -21.96 10.60
CA THR A 312 30.16 -22.53 9.45
C THR A 312 30.48 -21.50 8.38
N TRP A 313 30.02 -20.25 8.53
CA TRP A 313 30.22 -19.18 7.57
C TRP A 313 31.58 -18.51 7.78
N GLY A 314 32.17 -18.05 6.68
CA GLY A 314 33.55 -17.53 6.64
C GLY A 314 33.84 -16.45 7.68
N ASN A 315 32.91 -15.50 7.88
CA ASN A 315 33.13 -14.35 8.77
C ASN A 315 32.83 -14.63 10.25
N TRP A 316 32.28 -15.80 10.60
CA TRP A 316 31.89 -16.10 11.99
C TRP A 316 33.04 -16.03 12.97
N HIS A 317 34.25 -16.42 12.55
CA HIS A 317 35.44 -16.42 13.40
C HIS A 317 35.77 -15.03 13.99
N ILE A 318 35.33 -13.94 13.33
CA ILE A 318 35.53 -12.55 13.76
C ILE A 318 34.63 -12.21 14.95
N VAL A 319 33.43 -12.77 14.99
CA VAL A 319 32.36 -12.40 15.94
C VAL A 319 32.02 -13.50 16.94
N LYS A 320 32.60 -14.69 16.82
CA LYS A 320 32.28 -15.86 17.68
C LYS A 320 32.36 -15.58 19.19
N ASN A 321 33.25 -14.69 19.61
CA ASN A 321 33.44 -14.34 21.02
C ASN A 321 32.38 -13.35 21.55
N LEU A 322 31.56 -12.77 20.66
CA LEU A 322 30.49 -11.85 21.02
C LEU A 322 29.15 -12.57 21.24
N TYR A 323 29.04 -13.83 20.80
CA TYR A 323 27.85 -14.65 20.97
C TYR A 323 27.99 -15.55 22.21
N ASN A 324 27.24 -15.24 23.26
CA ASN A 324 27.23 -15.99 24.52
C ASN A 324 26.07 -16.99 24.63
N GLY A 325 25.26 -17.13 23.58
CA GLY A 325 24.14 -18.07 23.54
C GLY A 325 24.59 -19.51 23.29
N ASN A 326 23.67 -20.46 23.48
CA ASN A 326 23.92 -21.85 23.12
C ASN A 326 23.65 -22.08 21.63
N TYR A 327 24.45 -22.92 20.99
CA TYR A 327 24.18 -23.36 19.63
C TYR A 327 23.23 -24.56 19.67
N LYS A 328 22.05 -24.43 19.07
CA LYS A 328 21.10 -25.55 18.95
C LYS A 328 21.06 -26.02 17.49
N PRO A 329 21.25 -27.32 17.20
CA PRO A 329 21.07 -27.81 15.84
C PRO A 329 19.66 -27.50 15.34
N PRO A 330 19.51 -27.05 14.08
CA PRO A 330 18.20 -26.77 13.52
C PRO A 330 17.38 -28.05 13.46
N ARG A 331 16.10 -27.96 13.84
CA ARG A 331 15.17 -29.09 13.77
C ARG A 331 14.63 -29.36 12.37
N LYS A 332 14.90 -28.47 11.41
CA LYS A 332 14.33 -28.48 10.06
C LYS A 332 15.45 -28.41 9.02
N ALA A 333 15.21 -29.01 7.86
CA ALA A 333 16.13 -28.94 6.73
C ALA A 333 16.20 -27.51 6.17
N MET A 334 17.40 -27.07 5.77
CA MET A 334 17.57 -25.78 5.13
C MET A 334 17.08 -25.84 3.68
N VAL A 335 16.34 -24.81 3.27
CA VAL A 335 15.94 -24.58 1.88
C VAL A 335 16.79 -23.43 1.30
N ALA A 336 17.12 -23.51 0.02
CA ALA A 336 17.91 -22.48 -0.66
C ALA A 336 17.18 -21.12 -0.66
N ARG A 337 17.96 -20.02 -0.57
CA ARG A 337 17.47 -18.64 -0.51
C ARG A 337 16.82 -18.15 -1.82
N TRP A 338 17.18 -18.74 -2.96
CA TRP A 338 16.77 -18.26 -4.28
C TRP A 338 16.08 -19.40 -5.05
N PRO A 339 14.86 -19.19 -5.59
CA PRO A 339 14.37 -20.05 -6.64
C PRO A 339 15.23 -19.77 -7.88
N VAL A 340 16.22 -20.64 -8.10
CA VAL A 340 17.00 -20.64 -9.33
C VAL A 340 15.98 -20.77 -10.46
N ASP A 341 15.97 -19.79 -11.36
CA ASP A 341 15.14 -19.70 -12.57
C ASP A 341 13.77 -19.00 -12.50
N ALA A 342 13.32 -18.46 -11.35
CA ALA A 342 11.96 -17.89 -11.24
C ALA A 342 11.67 -16.63 -12.09
N PHE A 343 12.69 -15.91 -12.56
CA PHE A 343 12.52 -14.59 -13.19
C PHE A 343 13.15 -14.48 -14.59
N PHE A 344 13.43 -15.60 -15.27
CA PHE A 344 14.06 -15.56 -16.60
C PHE A 344 13.26 -14.74 -17.62
N ASP A 345 11.94 -14.80 -17.56
CA ASP A 345 11.05 -14.09 -18.49
C ASP A 345 11.05 -12.57 -18.28
N GLU A 346 11.37 -12.11 -17.07
CA GLU A 346 11.45 -10.68 -16.75
C GLU A 346 12.77 -10.07 -17.18
N ARG A 347 13.85 -10.86 -17.23
CA ARG A 347 15.19 -10.37 -17.61
C ARG A 347 15.20 -9.62 -18.93
N ASN A 348 14.57 -10.17 -19.96
CA ASN A 348 14.53 -9.53 -21.28
C ASN A 348 13.69 -8.25 -21.26
N LYS A 349 12.60 -8.22 -20.48
CA LYS A 349 11.75 -7.04 -20.31
C LYS A 349 12.49 -5.93 -19.55
N LEU A 350 13.25 -6.27 -18.52
CA LEU A 350 14.05 -5.32 -17.75
C LEU A 350 15.15 -4.70 -18.62
N ILE A 351 15.82 -5.50 -19.45
CA ILE A 351 16.80 -5.00 -20.43
C ILE A 351 16.15 -4.00 -21.41
N LEU A 352 14.95 -4.30 -21.91
CA LEU A 352 14.22 -3.38 -22.79
C LEU A 352 13.80 -2.09 -22.06
N TRP A 353 13.40 -2.20 -20.78
CA TRP A 353 13.04 -1.07 -19.94
C TRP A 353 14.23 -0.13 -19.69
N VAL A 354 15.40 -0.70 -19.36
CA VAL A 354 16.66 0.04 -19.21
C VAL A 354 17.06 0.68 -20.54
N ARG A 355 16.93 -0.04 -21.66
CA ARG A 355 17.20 0.53 -22.99
C ARG A 355 16.30 1.73 -23.28
N ALA A 356 15.01 1.65 -22.97
CA ALA A 356 14.07 2.75 -23.19
C ALA A 356 14.47 4.01 -22.42
N LEU A 357 14.97 3.88 -21.20
CA LEU A 357 15.55 5.00 -20.46
C LEU A 357 16.81 5.54 -21.15
N MET A 358 17.76 4.65 -21.49
CA MET A 358 19.04 5.02 -22.09
C MET A 358 18.90 5.68 -23.48
N THR A 359 17.83 5.36 -24.22
CA THR A 359 17.50 5.99 -25.52
C THR A 359 16.59 7.21 -25.39
N ASN A 360 16.33 7.69 -24.16
CA ASN A 360 15.41 8.78 -23.86
C ASN A 360 13.98 8.56 -24.39
N SER A 361 13.57 7.30 -24.54
CA SER A 361 12.21 6.93 -24.98
C SER A 361 11.19 7.00 -23.85
N ILE A 362 11.66 6.95 -22.60
CA ILE A 362 10.88 7.23 -21.38
C ILE A 362 11.69 8.15 -20.47
N ASP A 363 11.01 8.96 -19.67
CA ASP A 363 11.67 9.79 -18.67
C ASP A 363 12.03 9.01 -17.40
N MET A 364 12.88 9.61 -16.56
CA MET A 364 13.40 9.00 -15.34
C MET A 364 12.30 8.65 -14.33
N GLU A 365 11.24 9.46 -14.27
CA GLU A 365 10.13 9.25 -13.36
C GLU A 365 9.30 8.04 -13.79
N THR A 366 9.00 7.94 -15.08
CA THR A 366 8.30 6.84 -15.71
C THR A 366 9.09 5.54 -15.57
N PHE A 367 10.40 5.58 -15.82
CA PHE A 367 11.27 4.43 -15.63
C PHE A 367 11.25 3.94 -14.18
N THR A 368 11.39 4.85 -13.21
CA THR A 368 11.39 4.52 -11.77
C THR A 368 10.08 3.91 -11.32
N LYS A 369 8.94 4.48 -11.75
CA LYS A 369 7.61 3.92 -11.45
C LYS A 369 7.45 2.53 -12.07
N GLY A 370 7.92 2.35 -13.31
CA GLY A 370 7.84 1.07 -14.02
C GLY A 370 8.69 -0.05 -13.42
N LEU A 371 9.78 0.27 -12.70
CA LEU A 371 10.58 -0.75 -12.01
C LEU A 371 9.78 -1.52 -10.95
N TYR A 372 8.75 -0.92 -10.35
CA TYR A 372 7.85 -1.62 -9.42
C TYR A 372 6.94 -2.64 -10.09
N GLY A 373 6.81 -2.61 -11.42
CA GLY A 373 6.03 -3.58 -12.19
C GLY A 373 6.77 -4.89 -12.46
N PHE A 374 8.04 -5.02 -12.03
CA PHE A 374 8.83 -6.24 -12.16
C PHE A 374 8.78 -7.03 -10.86
N GLU A 375 8.34 -8.29 -10.94
CA GLU A 375 8.27 -9.20 -9.80
C GLU A 375 9.65 -9.41 -9.17
N CYS A 376 10.72 -9.47 -9.95
CA CYS A 376 12.07 -9.64 -9.43
C CYS A 376 12.55 -8.46 -8.57
N VAL A 377 12.16 -7.24 -8.95
CA VAL A 377 12.45 -6.02 -8.21
C VAL A 377 11.63 -6.02 -6.91
N HIS A 378 10.36 -6.37 -6.99
CA HIS A 378 9.50 -6.51 -5.82
C HIS A 378 10.07 -7.54 -4.81
N TYR A 379 10.46 -8.71 -5.30
CA TYR A 379 10.99 -9.82 -4.50
C TYR A 379 12.32 -9.47 -3.81
N TYR A 380 13.18 -8.69 -4.50
CA TYR A 380 14.43 -8.21 -3.92
C TYR A 380 14.17 -7.17 -2.82
N ILE A 381 13.28 -6.20 -3.04
CA ILE A 381 12.93 -5.21 -2.01
C ILE A 381 12.34 -5.90 -0.78
N GLU A 382 11.47 -6.89 -0.98
CA GLU A 382 10.92 -7.68 0.11
C GLU A 382 12.05 -8.40 0.88
N ASP A 383 13.04 -8.99 0.19
CA ASP A 383 14.22 -9.61 0.83
C ASP A 383 14.96 -8.65 1.76
N LEU A 384 15.22 -7.42 1.30
CA LEU A 384 15.93 -6.40 2.08
C LEU A 384 15.17 -6.01 3.33
N LEU A 385 13.85 -5.84 3.23
CA LEU A 385 13.04 -5.42 4.36
C LEU A 385 12.96 -6.53 5.43
N TRP A 386 12.87 -7.79 5.00
CA TRP A 386 13.00 -8.93 5.91
C TRP A 386 14.40 -9.02 6.51
N HIS A 387 15.45 -8.71 5.75
CA HIS A 387 16.83 -8.66 6.22
C HIS A 387 17.02 -7.61 7.31
N GLU A 388 16.72 -6.35 7.03
CA GLU A 388 16.79 -5.26 8.00
C GLU A 388 16.00 -5.57 9.29
N PHE A 389 14.78 -6.11 9.14
CA PHE A 389 13.97 -6.54 10.27
C PHE A 389 14.69 -7.60 11.12
N CYS A 390 15.21 -8.66 10.49
CA CYS A 390 15.90 -9.74 11.20
C CYS A 390 17.16 -9.23 11.90
N VAL A 391 17.96 -8.39 11.25
CA VAL A 391 19.17 -7.81 11.84
C VAL A 391 18.82 -6.96 13.07
N TYR A 392 17.79 -6.12 12.97
CA TYR A 392 17.31 -5.33 14.10
C TYR A 392 16.73 -6.20 15.23
N TYR A 393 15.97 -7.24 14.90
CA TYR A 393 15.41 -8.20 15.85
C TYR A 393 16.51 -8.93 16.64
N VAL A 394 17.56 -9.40 15.95
CA VAL A 394 18.72 -10.02 16.59
C VAL A 394 19.42 -9.04 17.53
N ALA A 395 19.63 -7.79 17.09
CA ALA A 395 20.26 -6.75 17.90
C ALA A 395 19.47 -6.46 19.19
N LYS A 396 18.15 -6.38 19.10
CA LYS A 396 17.27 -6.19 20.27
C LYS A 396 17.28 -7.37 21.23
N THR A 397 17.36 -8.58 20.69
CA THR A 397 17.27 -9.81 21.49
C THR A 397 18.59 -10.12 22.19
N LEU A 398 19.72 -10.05 21.48
CA LEU A 398 21.04 -10.35 22.05
C LEU A 398 21.61 -9.19 22.87
N PHE A 399 21.29 -7.95 22.51
CA PHE A 399 21.89 -6.75 23.11
C PHE A 399 20.82 -5.72 23.50
N PRO A 400 19.88 -6.06 24.41
CA PRO A 400 18.70 -5.23 24.69
C PRO A 400 19.02 -3.83 25.25
N ASN A 401 20.21 -3.64 25.81
CA ASN A 401 20.66 -2.36 26.39
C ASN A 401 21.61 -1.56 25.48
N ASN A 402 21.87 -2.01 24.24
CA ASN A 402 22.82 -1.37 23.32
C ASN A 402 22.11 -0.45 22.31
N GLN A 403 21.69 0.73 22.77
CA GLN A 403 20.99 1.70 21.93
C GLN A 403 21.78 2.12 20.67
N PRO A 404 23.11 2.37 20.70
CA PRO A 404 23.87 2.67 19.49
C PRO A 404 23.82 1.57 18.43
N LEU A 405 23.82 0.30 18.85
CA LEU A 405 23.67 -0.82 17.92
C LEU A 405 22.26 -0.86 17.32
N HIS A 406 21.23 -0.63 18.13
CA HIS A 406 19.85 -0.61 17.65
C HIS A 406 19.61 0.46 16.60
N GLU A 407 20.14 1.67 16.79
CA GLU A 407 19.99 2.74 15.82
C GLU A 407 20.74 2.44 14.51
N ARG A 408 21.89 1.74 14.56
CA ARG A 408 22.57 1.28 13.32
C ARG A 408 21.78 0.18 12.62
N CYS A 409 21.37 -0.87 13.34
CA CYS A 409 20.65 -2.00 12.76
C CYS A 409 19.26 -1.64 12.24
N LYS A 410 18.62 -0.58 12.76
CA LYS A 410 17.31 -0.09 12.31
C LYS A 410 17.31 0.49 10.89
N VAL A 411 18.49 0.78 10.36
CA VAL A 411 18.67 1.35 9.02
C VAL A 411 19.72 0.58 8.22
N HIS A 412 19.95 -0.69 8.60
CA HIS A 412 21.05 -1.55 8.15
C HIS A 412 21.14 -1.63 6.62
N ASP A 413 20.00 -1.76 5.94
CA ASP A 413 19.90 -1.93 4.47
C ASP A 413 19.23 -0.72 3.79
N THR A 414 19.11 0.42 4.47
CA THR A 414 18.59 1.65 3.83
C THR A 414 19.62 2.39 2.97
N ASP A 415 20.75 1.76 2.67
CA ASP A 415 21.89 2.37 2.02
C ASP A 415 21.79 2.41 0.48
N LYS A 416 22.82 2.97 -0.15
CA LYS A 416 22.86 3.19 -1.60
C LYS A 416 23.30 1.96 -2.40
N TRP A 417 23.59 0.83 -1.76
CA TRP A 417 24.30 -0.29 -2.38
C TRP A 417 23.37 -1.40 -2.82
N ASP A 418 22.25 -1.57 -2.13
CA ASP A 418 21.16 -2.42 -2.62
C ASP A 418 20.59 -1.93 -3.94
N ALA A 419 20.70 -0.63 -4.20
CA ALA A 419 20.44 -0.06 -5.50
C ALA A 419 21.38 -0.57 -6.61
N TYR A 420 22.67 -0.80 -6.31
CA TYR A 420 23.60 -1.41 -7.26
C TYR A 420 23.29 -2.89 -7.46
N MET A 421 22.83 -3.59 -6.43
CA MET A 421 22.44 -4.99 -6.52
C MET A 421 21.17 -5.16 -7.36
N VAL A 422 20.16 -4.29 -7.17
CA VAL A 422 18.98 -4.20 -8.05
C VAL A 422 19.36 -3.81 -9.48
N ALA A 423 20.30 -2.87 -9.66
CA ALA A 423 20.74 -2.45 -10.99
C ALA A 423 21.60 -3.52 -11.70
N ALA A 424 22.32 -4.35 -10.96
CA ALA A 424 23.18 -5.40 -11.50
C ALA A 424 22.41 -6.69 -11.86
N TYR A 425 21.27 -6.90 -11.21
CA TYR A 425 20.30 -7.95 -11.51
C TYR A 425 19.55 -7.61 -12.82
#